data_AF-A0A1C6AUH8-F1
#
_entry.id   AF-A0A1C6AUH8-F1
#
_cell.length_a   1.000
_cell.length_b   1.000
_cell.length_c   1.000
_cell.angle_alpha   90.00
_cell.angle_beta   90.00
_cell.angle_gamma   90.00
#
_symmetry.space_group_name_H-M   'P 1'
#
loop_
_entity.id
_entity.type
_entity.pdbx_description
1 polymer ?
#
loop_
_entity_poly.entity_id
_entity_poly.type
_entity_poly.pdbx_seq_one_letter_code
_entity_poly.pdbx_strand_id
1 'polypeptide(L)'
;MKKYNYIVAAVLLVVGIGMIVGTMDFPYHGLSDIGGGFWPKLLGGALLLCSIGLALETALKKQPDEVTIDFRSEGMKRVLIALGIMVVFSVLTYILGFFVGTFFMVISCAILLGERNKVKLLAIPVGVIVFIYVVFEMVLHTNLPAGILF
;
A
#
# COMPACT_ATOMS: atom_id res chain seq x y z
N MET A 1 15.93 17.26 3.59
CA MET A 1 14.55 16.82 3.84
C MET A 1 13.54 17.36 2.83
N LYS A 2 13.34 18.69 2.68
CA LYS A 2 12.34 19.26 1.76
C LYS A 2 12.48 18.82 0.30
N LYS A 3 13.72 18.79 -0.24
CA LYS A 3 13.99 18.30 -1.62
C LYS A 3 13.54 16.85 -1.82
N TYR A 4 13.77 15.97 -0.85
CA TYR A 4 13.35 14.56 -0.91
C TYR A 4 11.83 14.43 -0.82
N ASN A 5 11.16 15.22 0.01
CA ASN A 5 9.69 15.24 0.05
C ASN A 5 9.07 15.73 -1.26
N TYR A 6 9.66 16.73 -1.92
CA TYR A 6 9.21 17.15 -3.25
C TYR A 6 9.44 16.07 -4.32
N ILE A 7 10.56 15.33 -4.25
CA ILE A 7 10.81 14.20 -5.15
C ILE A 7 9.77 13.09 -4.91
N VAL A 8 9.50 12.73 -3.66
CA VAL A 8 8.49 11.72 -3.30
C VAL A 8 7.09 12.18 -3.74
N ALA A 9 6.73 13.44 -3.50
CA ALA A 9 5.46 13.99 -3.96
C ALA A 9 5.35 13.97 -5.50
N ALA A 10 6.41 14.34 -6.22
CA ALA A 10 6.43 14.28 -7.68
C ALA A 10 6.26 12.84 -8.20
N VAL A 11 6.92 11.86 -7.58
CA VAL A 11 6.76 10.44 -7.94
C VAL A 11 5.33 9.96 -7.66
N LEU A 12 4.79 10.24 -6.48
CA LEU A 12 3.41 9.86 -6.12
C LEU A 12 2.38 10.49 -7.08
N LEU A 13 2.61 11.74 -7.50
CA LEU A 13 1.77 12.45 -8.45
C LEU A 13 1.81 11.81 -9.84
N VAL A 14 3.00 11.50 -10.37
CA VAL A 14 3.16 10.86 -11.68
C VAL A 14 2.53 9.47 -11.68
N VAL A 15 2.76 8.67 -10.63
CA VAL A 15 2.16 7.34 -10.50
C VAL A 15 0.64 7.43 -10.39
N GLY A 16 0.12 8.35 -9.56
CA GLY A 16 -1.32 8.56 -9.41
C GLY A 16 -2.00 8.97 -10.72
N ILE A 17 -1.42 9.91 -11.46
CA ILE A 17 -1.91 10.30 -12.79
C ILE A 17 -1.85 9.11 -13.76
N GLY A 18 -0.72 8.39 -13.79
CA GLY A 18 -0.55 7.23 -14.66
C GLY A 18 -1.59 6.14 -14.43
N MET A 19 -1.95 5.87 -13.16
CA MET A 19 -3.01 4.91 -12.83
C MET A 19 -4.39 5.36 -13.30
N ILE A 20 -4.71 6.65 -13.18
CA ILE A 20 -6.00 7.20 -13.64
C ILE A 20 -6.07 7.18 -15.16
N VAL A 21 -5.05 7.70 -15.85
CA VAL A 21 -5.00 7.77 -17.32
C VAL A 21 -5.02 6.37 -17.93
N GLY A 22 -4.22 5.44 -17.39
CA GLY A 22 -4.16 4.05 -17.86
C GLY A 22 -5.45 3.25 -17.63
N THR A 23 -6.43 3.80 -16.92
CA THR A 23 -7.74 3.18 -16.70
C THR A 23 -8.91 4.00 -17.22
N MET A 24 -8.64 5.03 -18.03
CA MET A 24 -9.67 5.78 -18.76
C MET A 24 -10.33 4.94 -19.85
N ASP A 25 -9.58 4.04 -20.49
CA ASP A 25 -10.07 3.17 -21.56
C ASP A 25 -10.86 1.96 -21.05
N PHE A 26 -10.94 1.77 -19.73
CA PHE A 26 -11.67 0.64 -19.15
C PHE A 26 -13.19 0.91 -19.20
N PRO A 27 -13.99 -0.04 -19.72
CA PRO A 27 -15.43 0.13 -19.84
C PRO A 27 -16.06 0.38 -18.45
N TYR A 28 -16.85 1.45 -18.36
CA TYR A 28 -17.56 1.82 -17.14
C TYR A 28 -19.04 1.46 -17.29
N HIS A 29 -19.47 0.36 -16.68
CA HIS A 29 -20.85 -0.13 -16.73
C HIS A 29 -21.72 0.38 -15.57
N GLY A 30 -21.32 1.46 -14.89
CA GLY A 30 -22.04 2.04 -13.76
C GLY A 30 -21.80 1.31 -12.42
N LEU A 31 -22.62 1.59 -11.41
CA LEU A 31 -22.51 1.01 -10.06
C LEU A 31 -22.85 -0.49 -10.00
N SER A 32 -23.50 -1.02 -11.04
CA SER A 32 -23.98 -2.40 -11.10
C SER A 32 -22.90 -3.40 -11.54
N ASP A 33 -21.85 -2.92 -12.22
CA ASP A 33 -20.72 -3.71 -12.68
C ASP A 33 -19.49 -2.80 -12.60
N ILE A 34 -18.91 -2.77 -11.40
CA ILE A 34 -17.76 -1.94 -11.06
C ILE A 34 -16.54 -2.53 -11.77
N GLY A 35 -16.38 -2.18 -13.04
CA GLY A 35 -15.33 -2.72 -13.90
C GLY A 35 -13.93 -2.54 -13.32
N GLY A 36 -12.98 -3.38 -13.76
CA GLY A 36 -11.62 -3.46 -13.21
C GLY A 36 -10.80 -2.16 -13.22
N GLY A 37 -11.28 -1.11 -13.88
CA GLY A 37 -10.69 0.24 -13.85
C GLY A 37 -11.06 1.08 -12.62
N PHE A 38 -12.06 0.70 -11.82
CA PHE A 38 -12.46 1.47 -10.63
C PHE A 38 -11.36 1.53 -9.57
N TRP A 39 -10.75 0.39 -9.26
CA TRP A 39 -9.76 0.31 -8.19
C TRP A 39 -8.49 1.13 -8.48
N PRO A 40 -7.91 1.07 -9.70
CA PRO A 40 -6.79 1.94 -10.05
C PRO A 40 -7.15 3.44 -10.02
N LYS A 41 -8.38 3.82 -10.40
CA LYS A 41 -8.85 5.22 -10.29
C LYS A 41 -8.95 5.68 -8.83
N LEU A 42 -9.50 4.85 -7.95
CA LEU A 42 -9.60 5.16 -6.52
C LEU A 42 -8.22 5.30 -5.87
N LEU A 43 -7.31 4.35 -6.12
CA LEU A 43 -5.94 4.42 -5.62
C LEU A 43 -5.17 5.60 -6.19
N GLY A 44 -5.30 5.87 -7.48
CA GLY A 44 -4.68 7.03 -8.12
C GLY A 44 -5.17 8.35 -7.49
N GLY A 45 -6.47 8.47 -7.21
CA GLY A 45 -7.04 9.60 -6.51
C GLY A 45 -6.50 9.76 -5.08
N ALA A 46 -6.41 8.67 -4.31
CA ALA A 46 -5.82 8.69 -2.97
C ALA A 46 -4.34 9.10 -2.99
N LEU A 47 -3.57 8.60 -3.94
CA LEU A 47 -2.16 8.99 -4.14
C LEU A 47 -2.02 10.48 -4.46
N LEU A 48 -2.90 11.03 -5.29
CA LEU A 48 -2.92 12.47 -5.57
C LEU A 48 -3.21 13.30 -4.33
N LEU A 49 -4.19 12.89 -3.52
CA LEU A 49 -4.49 13.56 -2.24
C LEU A 49 -3.29 13.51 -1.28
N CYS A 50 -2.65 12.35 -1.14
CA CYS A 50 -1.44 12.22 -0.33
C CYS A 50 -0.30 13.10 -0.85
N SER A 51 -0.08 13.16 -2.16
CA SER A 51 0.93 14.02 -2.78
C SER A 51 0.70 15.50 -2.47
N ILE A 52 -0.55 15.97 -2.58
CA ILE A 52 -0.93 17.34 -2.25
C ILE A 52 -0.70 17.61 -0.77
N GLY A 53 -1.13 16.70 0.11
CA GLY A 53 -0.91 16.80 1.56
C GLY A 53 0.57 16.91 1.92
N LEU A 54 1.42 16.09 1.30
CA LEU A 54 2.87 16.09 1.53
C LEU A 54 3.54 17.38 1.03
N ALA A 55 3.11 17.90 -0.11
CA ALA A 55 3.58 19.16 -0.66
C ALA A 55 3.19 20.35 0.22
N LEU A 56 1.95 20.35 0.74
CA LEU A 56 1.45 21.37 1.67
C LEU A 56 2.18 21.33 3.01
N GLU A 57 2.36 20.13 3.60
CA GLU A 57 3.12 19.97 4.85
C GLU A 57 4.57 20.46 4.68
N THR A 58 5.19 20.17 3.53
CA THR A 58 6.56 20.59 3.21
C THR A 58 6.68 22.11 3.01
N ALA A 59 5.64 22.74 2.44
CA ALA A 59 5.56 24.20 2.28
C ALA A 59 5.33 24.92 3.61
N LEU A 60 4.52 24.33 4.51
CA LEU A 60 4.14 24.91 5.81
C LEU A 60 5.20 24.69 6.90
N LYS A 61 6.04 23.66 6.82
CA LYS A 61 7.15 23.43 7.77
C LYS A 61 8.25 24.48 7.61
N LYS A 62 8.47 25.30 8.64
CA LYS A 62 9.43 26.42 8.63
C LYS A 62 10.86 26.07 9.04
N GLN A 63 11.13 24.88 9.59
CA GLN A 63 12.49 24.47 9.98
C GLN A 63 12.97 23.25 9.18
N PRO A 64 14.23 23.26 8.71
CA PRO A 64 14.86 22.06 8.21
C PRO A 64 15.38 21.29 9.42
N ASP A 65 14.65 20.26 9.85
CA ASP A 65 15.32 19.22 10.62
C ASP A 65 16.34 18.61 9.66
N GLU A 66 17.63 18.85 9.92
CA GLU A 66 18.72 18.08 9.34
C GLU A 66 18.63 16.67 9.93
N VAL A 67 17.73 15.85 9.38
CA VAL A 67 17.80 14.42 9.60
C VAL A 67 18.97 13.94 8.76
N THR A 68 20.10 13.77 9.44
CA THR A 68 21.20 12.97 8.94
C THR A 68 20.63 11.60 8.59
N ILE A 69 20.69 11.22 7.31
CA ILE A 69 20.38 9.86 6.90
C ILE A 69 21.55 9.01 7.38
N ASP A 70 21.49 8.62 8.65
CA ASP A 70 22.43 7.69 9.22
C ASP A 70 22.04 6.28 8.75
N PHE A 71 22.86 5.73 7.86
CA PHE A 71 22.70 4.37 7.34
C PHE A 71 22.81 3.29 8.45
N ARG A 72 23.29 3.65 9.65
CA ARG A 72 23.28 2.80 10.85
C ARG A 72 22.10 3.04 11.79
N SER A 73 21.19 3.97 11.49
CA SER A 73 20.03 4.22 12.34
C SER A 73 19.08 3.01 12.39
N GLU A 74 18.46 2.82 13.55
CA GLU A 74 17.36 1.85 13.76
C GLU A 74 16.27 1.96 12.68
N GLY A 75 16.05 3.17 12.14
CA GLY A 75 15.14 3.43 11.02
C GLY A 75 15.56 2.73 9.72
N MET A 76 16.84 2.81 9.34
CA MET A 76 17.35 2.14 8.13
C MET A 76 17.26 0.62 8.24
N LYS A 77 17.54 0.07 9.44
CA LYS A 77 17.38 -1.37 9.71
C LYS A 77 15.92 -1.82 9.58
N ARG A 78 14.96 -1.02 10.08
CA ARG A 78 13.52 -1.28 9.88
C ARG A 78 13.14 -1.25 8.40
N VAL A 79 13.67 -0.30 7.62
CA VAL A 79 13.44 -0.24 6.16
C VAL A 79 13.97 -1.50 5.48
N LEU A 80 15.18 -1.94 5.83
CA LEU A 80 15.78 -3.16 5.26
C LEU A 80 14.98 -4.42 5.61
N ILE A 81 14.49 -4.52 6.85
CA ILE A 81 13.60 -5.61 7.28
C ILE A 81 12.26 -5.56 6.55
N ALA A 82 11.66 -4.37 6.39
CA ALA A 82 10.42 -4.20 5.63
C ALA A 82 10.58 -4.61 4.16
N LEU A 83 11.74 -4.31 3.55
CA LEU A 83 12.08 -4.72 2.20
C LEU A 83 12.19 -6.25 2.10
N GLY A 84 12.81 -6.90 3.10
CA GLY A 84 12.82 -8.36 3.22
C GLY A 84 11.42 -8.96 3.36
N ILE A 85 10.55 -8.38 4.20
CA ILE A 85 9.16 -8.80 4.36
C ILE A 85 8.40 -8.69 3.03
N MET A 86 8.65 -7.64 2.24
CA MET A 86 8.06 -7.48 0.91
C MET A 86 8.45 -8.60 -0.06
N VAL A 87 9.72 -9.02 -0.06
CA VAL A 87 10.18 -10.15 -0.88
C VAL A 87 9.48 -11.44 -0.45
N VAL A 88 9.40 -11.70 0.86
CA VAL A 88 8.71 -12.87 1.42
C VAL A 88 7.22 -12.86 1.05
N PHE A 89 6.56 -11.71 1.13
CA PHE A 89 5.18 -11.54 0.71
C PHE A 89 4.96 -11.93 -0.76
N SER A 90 5.83 -11.48 -1.67
CA SER A 90 5.74 -11.84 -3.09
C SER A 90 5.86 -13.34 -3.32
N VAL A 91 6.82 -13.99 -2.63
CA VAL A 91 7.02 -15.45 -2.74
C VAL A 91 5.82 -16.21 -2.15
N LEU A 92 5.34 -15.81 -0.98
CA LEU A 92 4.17 -16.44 -0.33
C LEU A 92 2.91 -16.27 -1.18
N THR A 93 2.71 -15.09 -1.77
CA THR A 93 1.56 -14.83 -2.65
C THR A 93 1.59 -15.72 -3.90
N TYR A 94 2.77 -15.93 -4.47
CA TYR A 94 2.95 -16.81 -5.62
C TYR A 94 2.64 -18.28 -5.27
N ILE A 95 3.05 -18.75 -4.09
CA ILE A 95 2.91 -20.16 -3.70
C ILE A 95 1.53 -20.45 -3.09
N LEU A 96 1.14 -19.68 -2.07
CA LEU A 96 -0.02 -19.92 -1.19
C LEU A 96 -1.22 -19.01 -1.47
N GLY A 97 -1.05 -18.04 -2.37
CA GLY A 97 -2.10 -17.09 -2.72
C GLY A 97 -2.11 -15.83 -1.88
N PHE A 98 -2.91 -14.87 -2.34
CA PHE A 98 -2.95 -13.51 -1.83
C PHE A 98 -3.33 -13.44 -0.35
N PHE A 99 -4.36 -14.16 0.08
CA PHE A 99 -4.86 -14.07 1.45
C PHE A 99 -3.84 -14.51 2.50
N VAL A 100 -3.12 -15.61 2.24
CA VAL A 100 -2.08 -16.11 3.12
C VAL A 100 -0.89 -15.16 3.13
N GLY A 101 -0.46 -14.68 1.96
CA GLY A 101 0.59 -13.68 1.85
C GLY A 101 0.27 -12.41 2.67
N THR A 102 -0.93 -11.85 2.50
CA THR A 102 -1.36 -10.63 3.19
C THR A 102 -1.43 -10.83 4.70
N PHE A 103 -1.88 -11.99 5.19
CA PHE A 103 -1.88 -12.31 6.61
C PHE A 103 -0.47 -12.20 7.22
N PHE A 104 0.51 -12.86 6.58
CA PHE A 104 1.90 -12.83 7.04
C PHE A 104 2.51 -11.44 6.95
N MET A 105 2.24 -10.70 5.87
CA MET A 105 2.77 -9.35 5.68
C MET A 105 2.25 -8.39 6.77
N VAL A 106 0.94 -8.37 7.01
CA VAL A 106 0.33 -7.46 7.99
C VAL A 106 0.81 -7.76 9.41
N ILE A 107 0.93 -9.04 9.79
CA ILE A 107 1.50 -9.44 11.09
C ILE A 107 2.96 -9.01 11.21
N SER A 108 3.77 -9.31 10.19
CA SER A 108 5.20 -9.00 10.21
C SER A 108 5.44 -7.50 10.33
N CYS A 109 4.67 -6.69 9.61
CA CYS A 109 4.69 -5.23 9.72
C CYS A 109 4.22 -4.75 11.11
N ALA A 110 3.14 -5.31 11.66
CA ALA A 110 2.65 -4.94 12.99
C ALA A 110 3.70 -5.21 14.08
N ILE A 111 4.38 -6.37 14.02
CA ILE A 111 5.48 -6.72 14.93
C ILE A 111 6.67 -5.76 14.72
N LEU A 112 7.04 -5.46 13.47
CA LEU A 112 8.14 -4.56 13.14
C LEU A 112 7.90 -3.13 13.66
N LEU A 113 6.65 -2.68 13.64
CA LEU A 113 6.20 -1.39 14.19
C LEU A 113 6.09 -1.39 15.72
N GLY A 114 6.26 -2.55 16.37
CA GLY A 114 6.29 -2.68 17.82
C GLY A 114 4.93 -2.97 18.47
N GLU A 115 3.89 -3.29 17.70
CA GLU A 115 2.61 -3.72 18.26
C GLU A 115 2.78 -5.12 18.89
N ARG A 116 2.50 -5.22 20.20
CA ARG A 116 2.66 -6.46 20.98
C ARG A 116 1.35 -7.02 21.50
N ASN A 117 0.22 -6.34 21.27
CA ASN A 117 -1.07 -6.84 21.69
C ASN A 117 -1.51 -8.01 20.80
N LYS A 118 -1.55 -9.21 21.37
CA LYS A 118 -1.92 -10.45 20.67
C LYS A 118 -3.29 -10.40 20.01
N VAL A 119 -4.26 -9.68 20.60
CA VAL A 119 -5.60 -9.52 20.04
C VAL A 119 -5.54 -8.66 18.78
N LYS A 120 -4.84 -7.52 18.81
CA LYS A 120 -4.66 -6.67 17.64
C LYS A 120 -3.85 -7.36 16.55
N LEU A 121 -2.83 -8.13 16.94
CA LEU A 121 -1.96 -8.86 16.03
C LEU A 121 -2.73 -9.88 15.18
N LEU A 122 -3.86 -10.40 15.66
CA LEU A 122 -4.71 -11.34 14.93
C LEU A 122 -5.94 -10.65 14.32
N ALA A 123 -6.57 -9.74 15.06
CA ALA A 123 -7.81 -9.08 14.63
C ALA A 123 -7.58 -8.16 13.42
N ILE A 124 -6.46 -7.43 13.39
CA ILE A 124 -6.14 -6.53 12.27
C ILE A 124 -5.93 -7.29 10.96
N PRO A 125 -5.04 -8.30 10.85
CA PRO A 125 -4.84 -9.02 9.59
C PRO A 125 -6.09 -9.77 9.14
N VAL A 126 -6.85 -10.38 10.07
CA VAL A 126 -8.13 -11.02 9.72
C VAL A 126 -9.14 -9.99 9.22
N GLY A 127 -9.27 -8.84 9.88
CA GLY A 127 -10.15 -7.76 9.45
C GLY A 127 -9.78 -7.21 8.07
N VAL A 128 -8.48 -7.04 7.80
CA VAL A 128 -7.98 -6.60 6.49
C VAL A 128 -8.31 -7.63 5.40
N ILE A 129 -8.11 -8.92 5.66
CA ILE A 129 -8.43 -9.99 4.72
C ILE A 129 -9.93 -10.03 4.42
N VAL A 130 -10.78 -9.97 5.44
CA VAL A 130 -12.24 -9.95 5.29
C VAL A 130 -12.69 -8.72 4.50
N PHE A 131 -12.13 -7.55 4.82
CA PHE A 131 -12.43 -6.32 4.09
C PHE A 131 -12.03 -6.42 2.61
N ILE A 132 -10.82 -6.92 2.32
CA ILE A 132 -10.38 -7.12 0.94
C ILE A 132 -11.27 -8.13 0.23
N TYR A 133 -11.62 -9.24 0.86
CA TYR A 133 -12.53 -10.24 0.29
C TYR A 133 -13.88 -9.63 -0.09
N VAL A 134 -14.52 -8.91 0.83
CA VAL A 134 -15.82 -8.26 0.57
C VAL A 134 -15.70 -7.23 -0.55
N VAL A 135 -14.69 -6.37 -0.52
CA VAL A 135 -14.57 -5.30 -1.52
C VAL A 135 -14.16 -5.86 -2.88
N PHE A 136 -13.19 -6.75 -2.95
CA PHE A 136 -12.63 -7.18 -4.22
C PHE A 136 -13.36 -8.34 -4.84
N GLU A 137 -13.76 -9.32 -4.04
CA GLU A 137 -14.40 -10.52 -4.55
C GLU A 137 -15.92 -10.32 -4.69
N MET A 138 -16.59 -9.80 -3.65
CA MET A 138 -18.06 -9.61 -3.72
C MET A 138 -18.48 -8.33 -4.45
N VAL A 139 -17.77 -7.22 -4.25
CA VAL A 139 -18.19 -5.92 -4.82
C VAL A 139 -17.57 -5.70 -6.19
N LEU A 140 -16.27 -5.95 -6.34
CA LEU A 140 -15.53 -5.71 -7.58
C LEU A 140 -15.38 -6.94 -8.49
N HIS A 141 -15.88 -8.12 -8.08
CA HIS A 141 -15.82 -9.38 -8.84
C HIS A 141 -14.43 -9.67 -9.46
N THR A 142 -13.36 -9.30 -8.75
CA THR A 142 -11.99 -9.41 -9.22
C THR A 142 -11.37 -10.70 -8.71
N ASN A 143 -10.76 -11.48 -9.61
CA ASN A 143 -10.03 -12.69 -9.25
C ASN A 143 -8.69 -12.33 -8.63
N LEU A 144 -8.56 -12.53 -7.32
CA LEU A 144 -7.29 -12.40 -6.60
C LEU A 144 -6.43 -13.66 -6.82
N PRO A 145 -5.09 -13.56 -6.77
CA PRO A 145 -4.21 -14.71 -6.94
C PRO A 145 -4.50 -15.82 -5.91
N ALA A 146 -4.97 -16.98 -6.38
CA ALA A 146 -5.24 -18.15 -5.53
C ALA A 146 -3.95 -18.84 -5.05
N GLY A 147 -2.80 -18.54 -5.66
CA GLY A 147 -1.54 -19.25 -5.46
C GLY A 147 -1.46 -20.46 -6.38
N ILE A 148 -0.29 -21.10 -6.46
CA ILE A 148 -0.09 -22.27 -7.31
C ILE A 148 -0.55 -23.57 -6.63
N LEU A 149 -0.69 -23.54 -5.31
CA LEU A 149 -1.13 -24.69 -4.51
C LEU A 149 -2.66 -24.86 -4.42
N PHE A 150 -3.44 -23.95 -5.01
CA PHE A 150 -4.91 -23.94 -5.00
C PHE A 150 -5.44 -23.62 -6.40
#